data_AF-A0A2N4YNV6-F1
#
_entry.id   AF-A0A2N4YNV6-F1
#
_cell.length_a   1.000
_cell.length_b   1.000
_cell.length_c   1.000
_cell.angle_alpha   90.00
_cell.angle_beta   90.00
_cell.angle_gamma   90.00
#
_symmetry.space_group_name_H-M   'P 1'
#
loop_
_entity.id
_entity.type
_entity.pdbx_description
1 polymer ?
#
loop_
_entity_poly.entity_id
_entity_poly.type
_entity_poly.pdbx_seq_one_letter_code
_entity_poly.pdbx_strand_id
1 'polypeptide(L)' 'TMNMWHEETVAIIEQGLACGEFHSSEPPADIAWRFIALVCGLDGIYALGTQALDDAAFSRYLNKMITMELF' A
#
# COMPACT_ATOMS: atom_id res chain seq x y z
N THR A 1 -12.21 0.70 -10.88
CA THR A 1 -11.99 -0.76 -10.80
C THR A 1 -10.63 -1.02 -10.17
N MET A 2 -10.30 -2.25 -9.72
CA MET A 2 -8.97 -2.51 -9.12
C MET A 2 -7.81 -2.17 -10.06
N ASN A 3 -7.97 -2.35 -11.38
CA ASN A 3 -6.95 -1.96 -12.36
C ASN A 3 -6.70 -0.45 -12.38
N MET A 4 -7.74 0.37 -12.27
CA MET A 4 -7.57 1.83 -12.20
C MET A 4 -6.82 2.25 -10.92
N TRP A 5 -7.09 1.59 -9.79
CA TRP A 5 -6.35 1.85 -8.55
C TRP A 5 -4.89 1.41 -8.65
N HIS A 6 -4.65 0.29 -9.32
CA HIS A 6 -3.31 -0.20 -9.61
C HIS A 6 -2.53 0.79 -10.48
N GLU A 7 -3.11 1.23 -11.60
CA GLU A 7 -2.51 2.20 -12.52
C GLU A 7 -2.13 3.52 -11.82
N GLU A 8 -3.05 4.09 -11.03
CA GLU A 8 -2.79 5.32 -10.27
C GLU A 8 -1.70 5.13 -9.20
N THR A 9 -1.71 3.98 -8.50
CA THR A 9 -0.69 3.68 -7.48
C THR A 9 0.69 3.50 -8.11
N VAL A 10 0.76 2.83 -9.27
CA VAL A 10 2.01 2.69 -10.04
C VAL A 10 2.55 4.06 -10.46
N ALA A 11 1.69 4.94 -11.00
CA ALA A 11 2.12 6.27 -11.42
C ALA A 11 2.71 7.09 -10.26
N ILE A 12 2.13 7.00 -9.06
CA ILE A 12 2.65 7.65 -7.85
C ILE A 12 4.03 7.08 -7.45
N ILE A 13 4.18 5.76 -7.46
CA ILE A 13 5.45 5.10 -7.11
C ILE A 13 6.54 5.48 -8.13
N GLU A 14 6.23 5.41 -9.42
CA GLU A 14 7.16 5.80 -10.49
C GLU A 14 7.59 7.25 -10.39
N GLN A 15 6.66 8.17 -10.08
CA GLN A 15 6.99 9.57 -9.85
C GLN A 15 7.92 9.76 -8.65
N GLY A 16 7.63 9.10 -7.52
CA GLY A 16 8.48 9.20 -6.33
C GLY A 16 9.87 8.61 -6.54
N LEU A 17 10.00 7.51 -7.29
CA LEU A 17 11.29 6.95 -7.72
C LEU A 17 12.04 7.93 -8.63
N ALA A 18 11.37 8.51 -9.62
CA ALA A 18 11.97 9.46 -10.55
C ALA A 18 12.46 10.75 -9.86
N CYS A 19 11.77 11.19 -8.81
CA CYS A 19 12.16 12.34 -7.99
C CYS A 19 13.21 12.00 -6.91
N GLY A 20 13.55 10.72 -6.71
CA GLY A 20 14.46 10.28 -5.65
C GLY A 20 13.86 10.35 -4.24
N GLU A 21 12.54 10.48 -4.13
CA GLU A 21 11.82 10.43 -2.85
C GLU A 21 11.69 8.98 -2.36
N PHE A 22 11.43 8.05 -3.29
CA PHE A 22 11.32 6.62 -3.01
C PHE A 22 12.56 5.86 -3.47
N HIS A 23 12.83 4.74 -2.80
CA HIS A 23 13.92 3.83 -3.10
C HIS A 23 13.39 2.39 -3.08
N SER A 24 13.46 1.70 -4.21
CA SER A 24 13.11 0.28 -4.29
C SER A 24 13.83 -0.40 -5.45
N SER A 25 14.14 -1.68 -5.29
CA SER A 25 14.63 -2.54 -6.38
C SER A 25 13.52 -3.35 -7.05
N GLU A 26 12.31 -3.29 -6.51
CA GLU A 26 11.15 -4.05 -6.98
C GLU A 26 10.39 -3.28 -8.07
N PRO A 27 9.71 -3.98 -9.00
CA PRO A 27 8.86 -3.32 -9.98
C PRO A 27 7.71 -2.55 -9.30
N PRO A 28 7.44 -1.27 -9.68
CA PRO A 28 6.33 -0.49 -9.12
C PRO A 28 4.96 -1.18 -9.22
N ALA A 29 4.74 -1.92 -10.31
CA ALA A 29 3.52 -2.70 -10.51
C ALA A 29 3.32 -3.79 -9.44
N ASP A 30 4.39 -4.43 -8.99
CA ASP A 30 4.30 -5.49 -7.98
C ASP A 30 4.08 -4.88 -6.59
N ILE A 31 4.75 -3.77 -6.28
CA ILE A 31 4.55 -2.99 -5.05
C ILE A 31 3.09 -2.53 -4.95
N ALA A 32 2.53 -1.97 -6.03
CA ALA A 32 1.14 -1.52 -6.07
C ALA A 32 0.15 -2.66 -5.78
N TRP A 33 0.37 -3.86 -6.32
CA TRP A 33 -0.47 -5.01 -5.99
C TRP A 33 -0.35 -5.44 -4.53
N ARG A 34 0.85 -5.37 -3.94
CA ARG A 34 1.04 -5.66 -2.51
C ARG A 34 0.30 -4.65 -1.63
N PHE A 35 0.33 -3.36 -1.97
CA PHE A 35 -0.43 -2.34 -1.25
C PHE A 35 -1.96 -2.57 -1.36
N ILE A 36 -2.46 -2.87 -2.56
CA ILE A 36 -3.88 -3.17 -2.76
C ILE A 36 -4.29 -4.43 -1.96
N ALA A 37 -3.51 -5.50 -2.04
CA ALA A 37 -3.77 -6.73 -1.29
C ALA A 37 -3.80 -6.48 0.22
N LEU A 38 -2.87 -5.66 0.74
CA LEU A 38 -2.85 -5.28 2.15
C LEU A 38 -4.11 -4.50 2.53
N VAL A 39 -4.46 -3.45 1.80
CA VAL A 39 -5.64 -2.61 2.10
C VAL A 39 -6.92 -3.44 2.04
N CYS A 40 -7.10 -4.28 1.02
CA CYS A 40 -8.26 -5.17 0.95
C CYS A 40 -8.29 -6.19 2.09
N GLY A 41 -7.13 -6.75 2.48
CA GLY A 41 -7.04 -7.69 3.60
C GLY A 41 -7.38 -7.03 4.94
N LEU A 42 -6.85 -5.82 5.18
CA LEU A 42 -7.15 -5.04 6.38
C LEU A 42 -8.62 -4.61 6.43
N ASP A 43 -9.20 -4.16 5.31
CA ASP A 43 -10.62 -3.80 5.23
C ASP A 43 -11.53 -5.01 5.55
N GLY A 44 -11.18 -6.19 5.03
CA GLY A 44 -11.85 -7.44 5.36
C GLY A 44 -11.79 -7.78 6.85
N ILE A 45 -10.63 -7.62 7.51
CA ILE A 45 -10.48 -7.85 8.96
C ILE A 45 -11.25 -6.79 9.76
N TYR A 46 -11.22 -5.53 9.33
CA TYR A 46 -11.90 -4.41 9.98
C TYR A 46 -13.42 -4.65 9.98
N ALA A 47 -13.97 -5.12 8.87
CA ALA A 47 -15.39 -5.47 8.72
C ALA A 47 -15.85 -6.61 9.64
N LEU A 48 -14.95 -7.44 10.17
CA LEU A 48 -15.28 -8.48 11.17
C LEU A 48 -15.60 -7.88 12.55
N GLY A 49 -15.36 -6.58 12.77
CA GLY A 49 -15.70 -5.89 14.02
C GLY A 49 -14.87 -6.33 15.23
N THR A 50 -13.70 -6.93 15.00
CA THR A 50 -12.79 -7.28 16.09
C THR A 50 -12.12 -6.02 16.64
N GLN A 51 -11.99 -5.88 17.95
CA GLN A 51 -11.22 -4.76 18.56
C GLN A 51 -9.72 -4.80 18.23
N ALA A 52 -9.25 -5.82 17.51
CA ALA A 52 -7.84 -6.00 17.17
C ALA A 52 -7.37 -5.09 16.04
N LEU A 53 -8.28 -4.59 15.19
CA LEU A 53 -7.95 -3.70 14.08
C LEU A 53 -8.87 -2.48 14.13
N ASP A 54 -8.39 -1.42 14.75
CA ASP A 54 -9.00 -0.07 14.69
C ASP A 54 -8.32 0.78 13.59
N ASP A 55 -8.83 1.99 13.38
CA ASP A 55 -8.31 2.94 12.38
C ASP A 55 -6.82 3.26 12.58
N ALA A 56 -6.38 3.31 13.84
CA ALA A 56 -5.00 3.56 14.20
C ALA A 56 -4.09 2.38 13.83
N ALA A 57 -4.53 1.16 14.07
CA ALA A 57 -3.84 -0.06 13.67
C ALA A 57 -3.80 -0.20 12.15
N PHE A 58 -4.89 0.09 11.45
CA PHE A 58 -4.94 0.11 9.99
C PHE A 58 -3.86 1.04 9.42
N SER A 59 -3.87 2.31 9.86
CA SER A 59 -2.92 3.33 9.40
C SER A 59 -1.47 2.95 9.73
N ARG A 60 -1.23 2.33 10.89
CA ARG A 60 0.11 1.84 11.27
C ARG A 60 0.61 0.75 10.33
N TYR A 61 -0.23 -0.22 9.97
CA TYR A 61 0.19 -1.32 9.09
C TYR A 61 0.44 -0.84 7.67
N LEU A 62 -0.42 0.05 7.16
CA LEU A 62 -0.21 0.66 5.85
C LEU A 62 1.10 1.46 5.80
N ASN A 63 1.33 2.35 6.77
CA ASN A 63 2.58 3.12 6.85
C ASN A 63 3.81 2.23 6.96
N LYS A 64 3.74 1.16 7.78
CA LYS A 64 4.84 0.20 7.89
C LYS A 64 5.17 -0.45 6.54
N MET A 65 4.14 -0.83 5.76
CA MET A 65 4.35 -1.44 4.45
C MET A 65 4.95 -0.42 3.46
N ILE A 66 4.45 0.82 3.46
CA ILE A 66 5.01 1.91 2.65
C ILE A 66 6.48 2.11 2.97
N THR A 67 6.83 2.19 4.26
CA THR A 67 8.24 2.30 4.69
C THR A 67 9.07 1.13 4.18
N MET A 68 8.60 -0.11 4.32
CA MET A 68 9.38 -1.29 3.91
C MET A 68 9.59 -1.42 2.40
N GLU A 69 8.66 -0.91 1.59
CA GLU A 69 8.70 -1.06 0.13
C GLU A 69 9.40 0.10 -0.58
N LEU A 70 9.40 1.30 0.02
CA LEU A 70 9.77 2.55 -0.65
C LEU A 70 10.87 3.36 0.07
N PHE A 71 11.33 2.95 1.26
CA PHE A 71 12.33 3.69 2.06
C PHE A 71 13.37 2.77 2.70
#